data_AF-A0A438J6U4-F1
#
_entry.id   AF-A0A438J6U4-F1
#
_cell.length_a   1.000
_cell.length_b   1.000
_cell.length_c   1.000
_cell.angle_alpha   90.00
_cell.angle_beta   90.00
_cell.angle_gamma   90.00
#
_symmetry.space_group_name_H-M   'P 1'
#
loop_
_entity.id
_entity.type
_entity.pdbx_description
1 polymer ?
#
loop_
_entity_poly.entity_id
_entity_poly.type
_entity_poly.pdbx_seq_one_letter_code
_entity_poly.pdbx_strand_id
1 'polypeptide(L)'
;MRRRTIYVWGLAILCFVVLMIVTPAIPQSEAYHDFADQREFFGIPNTLNVISNFPFLIVGLIGLVLCYHGNYFKLSLQGELWGWTFFFIGVAAVGIGSSYYHLKPNDARLVWDRLPMTIAFTSIIAIFVIERIDERKGTLSIVPLLLVGVISILYWR
;
A
#
# COMPACT_ATOMS: atom_id res chain seq x y z
N MET A 1 -5.15 -19.50 22.70
CA MET A 1 -5.21 -18.09 23.13
C MET A 1 -5.99 -18.01 24.44
N ARG A 2 -5.51 -17.25 25.43
CA ARG A 2 -6.18 -17.11 26.73
C ARG A 2 -7.50 -16.33 26.52
N ARG A 3 -8.64 -16.76 27.10
CA ARG A 3 -9.97 -16.13 26.92
C ARG A 3 -9.94 -14.60 27.04
N ARG A 4 -9.13 -14.06 27.97
CA ARG A 4 -8.89 -12.63 28.17
C ARG A 4 -8.39 -11.90 26.90
N THR A 5 -7.50 -12.50 26.11
CA THR A 5 -6.97 -11.89 24.88
C THR A 5 -8.07 -11.73 23.83
N ILE A 6 -8.98 -12.71 23.71
CA ILE A 6 -10.10 -12.66 22.78
C ILE A 6 -11.06 -11.53 23.14
N TYR A 7 -11.38 -11.38 24.44
CA TYR A 7 -12.25 -10.28 24.89
C TYR A 7 -11.64 -8.90 24.64
N VAL A 8 -10.32 -8.74 24.86
CA VAL A 8 -9.62 -7.47 24.59
C VAL A 8 -9.67 -7.12 23.10
N TRP A 9 -9.36 -8.07 22.22
CA TRP A 9 -9.46 -7.85 20.77
C TRP A 9 -10.88 -7.57 20.32
N GLY A 10 -11.86 -8.31 20.84
CA GLY A 10 -13.28 -8.09 20.55
C GLY A 10 -13.75 -6.70 20.96
N LEU A 11 -13.38 -6.24 22.16
CA LEU A 11 -13.69 -4.89 22.64
C LEU A 11 -13.01 -3.82 21.78
N ALA A 12 -11.74 -4.00 21.42
CA ALA A 12 -11.01 -3.05 20.59
C ALA A 12 -11.65 -2.90 19.19
N ILE A 13 -12.02 -4.01 18.55
CA ILE A 13 -12.73 -4.00 17.26
C ILE A 13 -14.09 -3.33 17.39
N LEU A 14 -14.86 -3.64 18.44
CA LEU A 14 -16.16 -3.01 18.70
C LEU A 14 -16.01 -1.49 18.86
N CYS A 15 -15.05 -1.03 19.68
CA CYS A 15 -14.77 0.38 19.86
C CYS A 15 -14.39 1.05 18.55
N PHE A 16 -13.53 0.42 17.74
CA PHE A 16 -13.15 0.93 16.42
C PHE A 16 -14.35 1.09 15.48
N VAL A 17 -15.20 0.07 15.38
CA VAL A 17 -16.41 0.11 14.53
C VAL A 17 -17.39 1.17 15.01
N VAL A 18 -17.63 1.28 16.32
CA VAL A 18 -18.50 2.32 16.89
C VAL A 18 -17.95 3.71 16.56
N LEU A 19 -16.64 3.92 16.70
CA LEU A 19 -16.02 5.19 16.33
C LEU A 19 -16.22 5.49 14.84
N MET A 20 -15.98 4.53 13.94
CA MET A 20 -16.18 4.74 12.50
C MET A 20 -17.63 5.10 12.12
N ILE A 21 -18.62 4.62 12.87
CA ILE A 21 -20.04 4.93 12.61
C ILE A 21 -20.44 6.29 13.19
N VAL A 22 -19.93 6.63 14.38
CA VAL A 22 -20.33 7.84 15.10
C VAL A 22 -19.60 9.09 14.61
N THR A 23 -18.34 8.95 14.15
CA THR A 23 -17.59 10.07 13.61
C THR A 23 -17.94 10.29 12.14
N PRO A 24 -18.21 11.54 11.71
CA PRO A 24 -18.45 11.82 10.29
C PRO A 24 -17.22 11.49 9.46
N ALA A 25 -17.45 10.97 8.25
CA ALA A 25 -16.37 10.76 7.28
C ALA A 25 -15.67 12.09 7.00
N ILE A 26 -14.34 12.08 7.02
CA ILE A 26 -13.53 13.26 6.67
C ILE A 26 -13.50 13.33 5.14
N PRO A 27 -14.12 14.34 4.51
CA PRO A 27 -14.13 14.44 3.06
C PRO A 27 -12.73 14.70 2.52
N GLN A 28 -12.43 14.15 1.35
CA GLN A 28 -11.21 14.49 0.63
C GLN A 28 -11.31 15.96 0.18
N SER A 29 -10.29 16.76 0.50
CA SER A 29 -10.25 18.16 0.09
C SER A 29 -9.85 18.26 -1.37
N GLU A 30 -10.60 19.00 -2.18
CA GLU A 30 -10.25 19.29 -3.58
C GLU A 30 -8.92 20.06 -3.71
N ALA A 31 -8.56 20.86 -2.70
CA ALA A 31 -7.28 21.56 -2.67
C ALA A 31 -6.08 20.59 -2.62
N TYR A 32 -6.30 19.32 -2.28
CA TYR A 32 -5.27 18.27 -2.35
C TYR A 32 -4.77 18.01 -3.78
N HIS A 33 -5.56 18.36 -4.79
CA HIS A 33 -5.23 18.22 -6.20
C HIS A 33 -4.45 19.42 -6.76
N ASP A 34 -4.32 20.51 -6.00
CA ASP A 34 -3.66 21.74 -6.41
C ASP A 34 -2.13 21.64 -6.14
N PHE A 35 -1.41 21.10 -7.13
CA PHE A 35 0.03 20.91 -7.02
C PHE A 35 0.82 22.20 -7.28
N ALA A 36 1.97 22.34 -6.63
CA ALA A 36 2.87 23.47 -6.89
C ALA A 36 3.47 23.42 -8.31
N ASP A 37 3.70 22.22 -8.85
CA ASP A 37 4.15 22.05 -10.22
C ASP A 37 2.96 22.08 -11.17
N GLN A 38 2.76 23.24 -11.80
CA GLN A 38 1.75 23.47 -12.85
C GLN A 38 2.38 23.55 -14.25
N ARG A 39 3.65 23.15 -14.38
CA ARG A 39 4.39 23.22 -15.66
C ARG A 39 3.99 22.07 -16.57
N GLU A 40 3.99 22.36 -17.87
CA GLU A 40 3.80 21.39 -18.93
C GLU A 40 5.03 21.36 -19.84
N PHE A 41 5.71 20.21 -19.86
CA PHE A 41 6.78 19.93 -20.82
C PHE A 41 6.37 18.73 -21.68
N PHE A 42 6.64 18.82 -22.98
CA PHE A 42 6.37 17.75 -23.94
C PHE A 42 4.91 17.24 -23.95
N GLY A 43 3.94 18.11 -23.64
CA GLY A 43 2.52 17.73 -23.58
C GLY A 43 2.08 17.00 -22.31
N ILE A 44 2.94 16.93 -21.28
CA ILE A 44 2.67 16.26 -20.01
C ILE A 44 2.38 17.31 -18.94
N PRO A 45 1.14 17.45 -18.43
CA PRO A 45 0.83 18.37 -17.34
C PRO A 45 1.48 17.88 -16.03
N ASN A 46 1.76 18.81 -15.11
CA ASN A 46 2.40 18.51 -13.82
C ASN A 46 3.67 17.67 -13.99
N THR A 47 4.49 18.00 -15.00
CA THR A 47 5.48 17.07 -15.56
C THR A 47 6.43 16.49 -14.52
N LEU A 48 6.91 17.30 -13.57
CA LEU A 48 7.87 16.83 -12.57
C LEU A 48 7.19 15.87 -11.58
N ASN A 49 5.91 16.07 -11.28
CA ASN A 49 5.15 15.09 -10.49
C ASN A 49 4.97 13.78 -11.24
N VAL A 50 4.76 13.80 -12.56
CA VAL A 50 4.59 12.59 -13.38
C VAL A 50 5.92 11.83 -13.53
N ILE A 51 6.97 12.50 -14.02
CA ILE A 51 8.25 11.85 -14.35
C ILE A 51 8.98 11.37 -13.11
N SER A 52 8.84 12.05 -11.97
CA SER A 52 9.48 11.63 -10.71
C SER A 52 8.98 10.28 -10.18
N ASN A 53 7.88 9.73 -10.75
CA ASN A 53 7.39 8.40 -10.39
C ASN A 53 8.09 7.25 -11.13
N PHE A 54 8.77 7.53 -12.25
CA PHE A 54 9.43 6.51 -13.07
C PHE A 54 10.48 5.67 -12.30
N PRO A 55 11.29 6.25 -11.38
CA PRO A 55 12.18 5.48 -10.52
C PRO A 55 11.48 4.40 -9.69
N PHE A 56 10.24 4.60 -9.24
CA PHE A 56 9.51 3.56 -8.50
C PHE A 56 9.21 2.35 -9.39
N LEU A 57 8.84 2.57 -10.65
CA LEU A 57 8.64 1.48 -11.61
C LEU A 57 9.93 0.67 -11.80
N ILE A 58 11.07 1.35 -11.98
CA ILE A 58 12.38 0.70 -12.13
C ILE A 58 12.72 -0.12 -10.88
N VAL A 59 12.67 0.50 -9.70
CA VAL A 59 13.03 -0.15 -8.44
C VAL A 59 12.10 -1.33 -8.14
N GLY A 60 10.80 -1.17 -8.39
CA GLY A 60 9.82 -2.23 -8.22
C GLY A 60 10.10 -3.44 -9.13
N LEU A 61 10.38 -3.21 -10.42
CA LEU A 61 10.70 -4.30 -11.35
C LEU A 61 12.03 -4.98 -11.02
N ILE A 62 13.09 -4.21 -10.71
CA ILE A 62 14.39 -4.78 -10.31
C ILE A 62 14.22 -5.61 -9.03
N GLY A 63 13.55 -5.07 -8.02
CA GLY A 63 13.31 -5.77 -6.76
C GLY A 63 12.51 -7.06 -6.96
N LEU A 64 11.47 -7.02 -7.82
CA LEU A 64 10.69 -8.20 -8.15
C LEU A 64 11.55 -9.28 -8.82
N VAL A 65 12.39 -8.92 -9.79
CA VAL A 65 13.31 -9.87 -10.44
C VAL A 65 14.28 -10.46 -9.43
N LEU A 66 14.87 -9.63 -8.57
CA LEU A 66 15.85 -10.08 -7.57
C LEU A 66 15.24 -10.97 -6.48
N CYS A 67 13.93 -10.88 -6.20
CA CYS A 67 13.24 -11.81 -5.30
C CYS A 67 13.30 -13.26 -5.79
N TYR A 68 13.25 -13.46 -7.11
CA TYR A 68 13.22 -14.78 -7.73
C TYR A 68 14.56 -15.21 -8.34
N HIS A 69 15.53 -14.29 -8.43
CA HIS A 69 16.83 -14.57 -9.03
C HIS A 69 17.82 -15.15 -8.01
N GLY A 70 18.09 -16.47 -8.10
CA GLY A 70 19.23 -17.11 -7.41
C GLY A 70 19.27 -16.92 -5.89
N ASN A 71 18.11 -16.72 -5.26
CA ASN A 71 17.98 -16.32 -3.86
C ASN A 71 18.85 -15.11 -3.46
N TYR A 72 18.92 -14.09 -4.32
CA TYR A 72 19.77 -12.91 -4.16
C TYR A 72 19.56 -12.22 -2.80
N PHE A 73 18.30 -12.05 -2.38
CA PHE A 73 17.96 -11.46 -1.08
C PHE A 73 18.10 -12.41 0.12
N LYS A 74 18.56 -13.65 -0.11
CA LYS A 74 18.72 -14.68 0.93
C LYS A 74 17.44 -14.92 1.73
N LEU A 75 16.30 -14.90 1.04
CA LEU A 75 15.01 -15.22 1.62
C LEU A 75 15.00 -16.71 1.97
N SER A 76 14.58 -17.02 3.18
CA SER A 76 14.60 -18.38 3.72
C SER A 76 13.19 -18.95 3.88
N LEU A 77 12.20 -18.06 4.03
CA LEU A 77 10.81 -18.42 4.29
C LEU A 77 9.94 -18.12 3.06
N GLN A 78 8.99 -19.02 2.77
CA GLN A 78 8.05 -18.81 1.66
C GLN A 78 7.21 -17.55 1.85
N GLY A 79 6.87 -17.23 3.11
CA GLY A 79 6.16 -16.00 3.46
C GLY A 79 6.95 -14.73 3.15
N GLU A 80 8.27 -14.73 3.35
CA GLU A 80 9.13 -13.60 2.98
C GLU A 80 9.06 -13.36 1.48
N LEU A 81 9.18 -14.42 0.68
CA LEU A 81 9.10 -14.32 -0.78
C LEU A 81 7.75 -13.72 -1.21
N TRP A 82 6.64 -14.19 -0.65
CA TRP A 82 5.32 -13.63 -0.96
C TRP A 82 5.19 -12.17 -0.53
N GLY A 83 5.61 -11.83 0.70
CA GLY A 83 5.57 -10.46 1.20
C GLY A 83 6.39 -9.51 0.33
N TRP A 84 7.64 -9.85 0.02
CA TRP A 84 8.51 -9.05 -0.84
C TRP A 84 7.97 -8.93 -2.27
N THR A 85 7.35 -10.00 -2.78
CA THR A 85 6.68 -9.97 -4.09
C THR A 85 5.57 -8.94 -4.14
N PHE A 86 4.63 -8.97 -3.18
CA PHE A 86 3.56 -7.98 -3.11
C PHE A 86 4.09 -6.57 -2.86
N PHE A 87 5.14 -6.43 -2.06
CA PHE A 87 5.79 -5.14 -1.85
C PHE A 87 6.32 -4.55 -3.16
N PHE A 88 7.14 -5.30 -3.91
CA PHE A 88 7.74 -4.79 -5.14
C PHE A 88 6.72 -4.62 -6.28
N ILE A 89 5.68 -5.46 -6.34
CA ILE A 89 4.53 -5.22 -7.22
C ILE A 89 3.85 -3.90 -6.84
N GLY A 90 3.63 -3.65 -5.55
CA GLY A 90 3.10 -2.39 -5.04
C GLY A 90 3.96 -1.20 -5.46
N VAL A 91 5.28 -1.25 -5.22
CA VAL A 91 6.23 -0.19 -5.61
C VAL A 91 6.22 0.05 -7.12
N ALA A 92 6.22 -1.00 -7.95
CA ALA A 92 6.14 -0.84 -9.40
C ALA A 92 4.81 -0.17 -9.81
N ALA A 93 3.71 -0.60 -9.19
CA ALA A 93 2.38 -0.07 -9.44
C ALA A 93 2.20 1.37 -8.92
N VAL A 94 2.93 1.81 -7.88
CA VAL A 94 2.99 3.23 -7.45
C VAL A 94 3.48 4.08 -8.62
N GLY A 95 4.54 3.65 -9.31
CA GLY A 95 5.06 4.37 -10.48
C GLY A 95 3.99 4.67 -11.54
N ILE A 96 3.09 3.70 -11.79
CA ILE A 96 1.99 3.81 -12.76
C ILE A 96 0.82 4.61 -12.16
N GLY A 97 0.40 4.28 -10.94
CA GLY A 97 -0.75 4.86 -10.25
C GLY A 97 -0.57 6.36 -9.98
N SER A 98 0.58 6.74 -9.41
CA SER A 98 0.94 8.14 -9.17
C SER A 98 1.01 8.92 -10.47
N SER A 99 1.65 8.37 -11.51
CA SER A 99 1.69 9.02 -12.82
C SER A 99 0.29 9.25 -13.40
N TYR A 100 -0.59 8.24 -13.33
CA TYR A 100 -1.96 8.33 -13.83
C TYR A 100 -2.78 9.40 -13.08
N TYR A 101 -2.58 9.51 -11.76
CA TYR A 101 -3.18 10.54 -10.93
C TYR A 101 -2.64 11.94 -11.31
N HIS A 102 -1.33 12.14 -11.34
CA HIS A 102 -0.73 13.45 -11.61
C HIS A 102 -0.96 13.97 -13.03
N LEU A 103 -1.22 13.09 -14.00
CA LEU A 103 -1.62 13.48 -15.36
C LEU A 103 -2.96 14.24 -15.39
N LYS A 104 -3.89 13.92 -14.49
CA LYS A 104 -5.17 14.64 -14.35
C LYS A 104 -5.72 14.41 -12.95
N PRO A 105 -5.29 15.19 -11.95
CA PRO A 105 -5.65 14.97 -10.56
C PRO A 105 -7.16 14.99 -10.34
N ASN A 106 -7.68 13.98 -9.62
CA ASN A 106 -9.03 13.90 -9.07
C ASN A 106 -9.12 12.69 -8.13
N ASP A 107 -10.13 12.66 -7.27
CA ASP A 107 -10.38 11.58 -6.30
C ASP A 107 -10.44 10.19 -6.93
N ALA A 108 -11.09 10.06 -8.07
CA ALA A 108 -11.22 8.77 -8.74
C ALA A 108 -9.87 8.21 -9.20
N ARG A 109 -8.90 9.08 -9.55
CA ARG A 109 -7.54 8.67 -9.89
C ARG A 109 -6.63 8.54 -8.68
N LEU A 110 -6.88 9.31 -7.62
CA LEU A 110 -6.16 9.21 -6.35
C LEU A 110 -6.30 7.83 -5.69
N VAL A 111 -7.42 7.12 -5.92
CA VAL A 111 -7.57 5.70 -5.55
C VAL A 111 -6.41 4.86 -6.10
N TRP A 112 -6.03 5.07 -7.36
CA TRP A 112 -5.00 4.29 -8.05
C TRP A 112 -3.58 4.67 -7.63
N ASP A 113 -3.40 5.85 -7.03
CA ASP A 113 -2.16 6.27 -6.39
C ASP A 113 -2.01 5.64 -4.99
N ARG A 114 -3.08 5.68 -4.18
CA ARG A 114 -3.07 5.16 -2.82
C ARG A 114 -3.08 3.63 -2.74
N LEU A 115 -3.82 2.96 -3.62
CA LEU A 115 -3.96 1.50 -3.58
C LEU A 115 -2.61 0.76 -3.66
N PRO A 116 -1.72 1.05 -4.62
CA PRO A 116 -0.39 0.45 -4.67
C PRO A 116 0.46 0.74 -3.43
N MET A 117 0.44 1.98 -2.92
CA MET A 117 1.15 2.34 -1.68
C MET A 117 0.65 1.51 -0.49
N THR A 118 -0.66 1.36 -0.35
CA THR A 118 -1.25 0.56 0.73
C THR A 118 -0.87 -0.91 0.63
N ILE A 119 -0.84 -1.48 -0.58
CA ILE A 119 -0.35 -2.85 -0.81
C ILE A 119 1.11 -2.97 -0.37
N ALA A 120 1.97 -2.01 -0.74
CA ALA A 120 3.37 -2.02 -0.36
C ALA A 120 3.55 -1.94 1.17
N PHE A 121 2.88 -1.02 1.85
CA PHE A 121 2.99 -0.86 3.30
C PHE A 121 2.46 -2.08 4.07
N THR A 122 1.29 -2.59 3.70
CA THR A 122 0.71 -3.77 4.36
C THR A 122 1.55 -5.02 4.14
N SER A 123 2.21 -5.14 2.98
CA SER A 123 3.17 -6.21 2.70
C SER A 123 4.41 -6.11 3.59
N ILE A 124 5.01 -4.92 3.75
CA ILE A 124 6.13 -4.72 4.68
C ILE A 124 5.75 -5.07 6.11
N ILE A 125 4.56 -4.67 6.57
CA ILE A 125 4.08 -5.01 7.91
C ILE A 125 4.02 -6.53 8.07
N ALA A 126 3.49 -7.25 7.08
CA ALA A 126 3.44 -8.71 7.11
C ALA A 126 4.85 -9.33 7.16
N ILE A 127 5.80 -8.82 6.38
CA ILE A 127 7.21 -9.25 6.41
C ILE A 127 7.81 -9.06 7.80
N PHE A 128 7.59 -7.91 8.45
CA PHE A 128 8.08 -7.69 9.81
C PHE A 128 7.48 -8.67 10.83
N VAL A 129 6.21 -9.06 10.68
CA VAL A 129 5.62 -10.10 11.53
C VAL A 129 6.28 -11.45 11.27
N ILE A 130 6.56 -11.79 10.00
CA ILE A 130 7.25 -13.03 9.61
C ILE A 130 8.66 -13.08 10.23
N GLU A 131 9.45 -12.04 10.04
CA GLU A 131 10.87 -12.00 10.43
C GLU A 131 11.10 -11.78 11.93
N ARG A 132 10.20 -11.05 12.61
CA ARG A 132 10.41 -10.58 13.99
C ARG A 132 9.52 -11.23 15.03
N ILE A 133 8.43 -11.87 14.62
CA ILE A 133 7.44 -12.41 15.55
C ILE A 133 7.25 -13.92 15.37
N ASP A 134 6.73 -14.33 14.21
CA ASP A 134 6.39 -15.74 13.93
C ASP A 134 6.14 -15.93 12.43
N GLU A 135 6.88 -16.85 11.82
CA GLU A 135 6.78 -17.16 10.38
C GLU A 135 5.33 -17.49 9.95
N ARG A 136 4.69 -18.40 10.69
CA ARG A 136 3.40 -18.97 10.27
C ARG A 136 2.29 -17.92 10.41
N LYS A 137 2.24 -17.22 11.53
CA LYS A 137 1.27 -16.13 11.74
C LYS A 137 1.53 -14.97 10.80
N GLY A 138 2.79 -14.63 10.56
CA GLY A 138 3.18 -13.59 9.61
C GLY A 138 2.74 -13.92 8.19
N THR A 139 2.99 -15.13 7.72
CA THR A 139 2.57 -15.58 6.38
C THR A 139 1.05 -15.56 6.24
N LEU A 140 0.33 -16.05 7.26
CA LEU A 140 -1.14 -15.99 7.30
C LEU A 140 -1.67 -14.55 7.40
N SER A 141 -0.87 -13.60 7.88
CA SER A 141 -1.27 -12.20 8.01
C SER A 141 -1.22 -11.41 6.69
N ILE A 142 -0.50 -11.89 5.67
CA ILE A 142 -0.40 -11.21 4.36
C ILE A 142 -1.78 -10.93 3.78
N VAL A 143 -2.62 -11.98 3.66
CA VAL A 143 -3.95 -11.87 3.06
C VAL A 143 -4.87 -10.90 3.83
N PRO A 144 -5.09 -11.04 5.15
CA PRO A 144 -5.95 -10.11 5.87
C PRO A 144 -5.41 -8.68 5.90
N LEU A 145 -4.08 -8.47 5.95
CA LEU A 145 -3.51 -7.12 5.90
C LEU A 145 -3.73 -6.47 4.54
N LEU A 146 -3.52 -7.20 3.44
CA LEU A 146 -3.82 -6.71 2.09
C LEU A 146 -5.31 -6.40 1.93
N LEU A 147 -6.20 -7.29 2.39
CA LEU A 147 -7.65 -7.07 2.32
C LEU A 147 -8.09 -5.85 3.11
N VAL A 148 -7.61 -5.68 4.35
CA VAL A 148 -7.90 -4.49 5.16
C VAL A 148 -7.39 -3.24 4.44
N GLY A 149 -6.20 -3.32 3.83
CA GLY A 149 -5.66 -2.24 3.00
C GLY A 149 -6.59 -1.86 1.85
N VAL A 150 -7.00 -2.83 1.02
CA VAL A 150 -7.91 -2.60 -0.12
C VAL A 150 -9.26 -2.05 0.36
N ILE A 151 -9.86 -2.64 1.40
CA ILE A 151 -11.13 -2.20 1.97
C ILE A 151 -11.02 -0.77 2.50
N SER A 152 -9.89 -0.39 3.10
CA SER A 152 -9.69 0.97 3.60
C SER A 152 -9.73 2.01 2.46
N ILE A 153 -9.20 1.67 1.28
CA ILE A 153 -9.25 2.55 0.11
C ILE A 153 -10.65 2.61 -0.48
N LEU A 154 -11.36 1.48 -0.52
CA LEU A 154 -12.76 1.43 -0.98
C LEU A 154 -13.70 2.19 -0.05
N TYR A 155 -13.45 2.17 1.26
CA TYR A 155 -14.22 2.94 2.24
C TYR A 155 -13.91 4.43 2.20
N TRP A 156 -12.66 4.80 1.88
CA TRP A 156 -12.25 6.20 1.75
C TRP A 156 -12.93 6.90 0.57
N ARG A 157 -13.24 6.17 -0.49
CA ARG A 157 -13.82 6.69 -1.73
C ARG A 157 -15.30 7.01 -1.58
#